data_AF-A0A847A8N1-F1
#
_entry.id   AF-A0A847A8N1-F1
#
_cell.length_a   1.000
_cell.length_b   1.000
_cell.length_c   1.000
_cell.angle_alpha   90.00
_cell.angle_beta   90.00
_cell.angle_gamma   90.00
#
_symmetry.space_group_name_H-M   'P 1'
#
loop_
_entity.id
_entity.type
_entity.pdbx_description
1 polymer ?
#
loop_
_entity_poly.entity_id
_entity_poly.type
_entity_poly.pdbx_seq_one_letter_code
_entity_poly.pdbx_strand_id
1 'polypeptide(L)' 'MSSVVEALEGDITFADCLSDGGCRHRDSCTTHGLWTRLKDSIDGILEDTTLYDLVTGHQPGNGQAPDVSDG' A
#
# COMPACT_ATOMS: atom_id res chain seq x y z
N MET A 1 1.35 4.30 9.45
CA MET A 1 1.69 5.43 8.54
C MET A 1 0.49 5.81 7.69
N SER A 2 -0.41 4.85 7.42
CA SER A 2 -1.68 5.00 6.70
C SER A 2 -2.41 6.34 6.98
N SER A 3 -2.67 6.70 8.23
CA SER A 3 -3.37 7.95 8.57
C SER A 3 -2.66 9.24 8.15
N VAL A 4 -1.32 9.24 8.08
CA VAL A 4 -0.54 10.39 7.60
C VAL A 4 -0.68 10.51 6.09
N VAL A 5 -0.62 9.38 5.38
CA VAL A 5 -0.77 9.34 3.93
C VAL A 5 -2.20 9.75 3.54
N GLU A 6 -3.21 9.23 4.22
CA GLU A 6 -4.62 9.60 3.99
C GLU A 6 -4.85 11.11 4.21
N ALA A 7 -4.26 11.70 5.26
CA ALA A 7 -4.41 13.12 5.54
C ALA A 7 -3.78 14.04 4.47
N LEU A 8 -2.75 13.55 3.76
CA LEU A 8 -2.00 14.34 2.77
C LEU A 8 -2.44 14.08 1.33
N GLU A 9 -2.64 12.82 0.98
CA GLU A 9 -2.90 12.35 -0.39
C GLU A 9 -4.36 11.92 -0.59
N GLY A 10 -5.12 11.71 0.49
CA GLY A 10 -6.43 11.09 0.44
C GLY A 10 -6.35 9.58 0.20
N ASP A 11 -7.45 8.99 -0.28
CA ASP A 11 -7.51 7.56 -0.59
C ASP A 11 -6.66 7.22 -1.84
N ILE A 12 -5.77 6.24 -1.69
CA ILE A 12 -4.94 5.74 -2.78
C ILE A 12 -5.77 4.77 -3.61
N THR A 13 -6.13 5.20 -4.83
CA THR A 13 -6.83 4.37 -5.81
C THR A 13 -6.04 4.31 -7.12
N PHE A 14 -5.91 3.11 -7.68
CA PHE A 14 -5.13 2.89 -8.92
C PHE A 14 -5.98 2.99 -10.19
N ALA A 15 -7.30 3.03 -10.04
CA ALA A 15 -8.26 3.11 -11.11
C ALA A 15 -9.61 3.62 -10.59
N ASP A 16 -10.37 4.33 -11.42
CA ASP A 16 -11.73 4.80 -11.11
C ASP A 16 -12.63 3.66 -10.59
N CYS A 17 -12.43 2.45 -11.11
CA CYS A 17 -13.18 1.26 -10.73
C CYS A 17 -13.00 0.82 -9.26
N LEU A 18 -11.99 1.37 -8.56
CA LEU A 18 -11.75 1.16 -7.13
C LEU A 18 -12.14 2.37 -6.26
N SER A 19 -12.50 3.49 -6.86
CA SER A 19 -12.99 4.65 -6.12
C SER A 19 -14.41 4.45 -5.62
N ASP A 20 -14.85 5.26 -4.65
CA ASP A 20 -16.24 5.27 -4.15
C ASP A 20 -17.27 5.53 -5.26
N GLY A 21 -16.91 6.29 -6.29
CA GLY A 21 -17.77 6.53 -7.46
C GLY A 21 -17.89 5.33 -8.40
N GLY A 22 -17.02 4.33 -8.24
CA GLY A 22 -16.88 3.18 -9.11
C GLY A 22 -16.63 3.55 -10.57
N CYS A 23 -16.87 2.60 -11.46
CA CYS A 23 -16.77 2.83 -12.90
C CYS A 23 -17.89 2.09 -13.66
N ARG A 24 -18.24 2.60 -14.84
CA ARG A 24 -19.33 2.03 -15.66
C ARG A 24 -19.17 0.56 -16.02
N HIS A 25 -17.92 0.08 -16.11
CA HIS A 25 -17.59 -1.27 -16.55
C HIS A 25 -17.07 -2.14 -15.42
N ARG A 26 -17.41 -1.85 -14.16
CA ARG A 26 -16.88 -2.57 -12.99
C ARG A 26 -17.00 -4.09 -13.14
N ASP A 27 -18.15 -4.58 -13.56
CA ASP A 27 -18.45 -6.02 -13.67
C ASP A 27 -17.74 -6.70 -14.85
N SER A 28 -17.27 -5.92 -15.83
CA SER A 28 -16.51 -6.41 -16.99
C SER A 28 -15.04 -5.98 -16.97
N CYS A 29 -14.59 -5.32 -15.90
CA CYS A 29 -13.23 -4.81 -15.77
C CYS A 29 -12.31 -5.97 -15.36
N THR A 30 -11.72 -6.64 -16.34
CA THR A 30 -10.83 -7.79 -16.12
C THR A 30 -9.70 -7.48 -15.13
N THR A 31 -9.20 -6.25 -15.12
CA THR A 31 -8.11 -5.81 -14.24
C THR A 31 -8.58 -5.38 -12.85
N HIS A 32 -9.88 -5.27 -12.58
CA HIS A 32 -10.40 -4.85 -11.26
C HIS A 32 -9.83 -5.72 -10.13
N GLY A 33 -9.83 -7.05 -10.30
CA GLY A 33 -9.29 -7.96 -9.29
C GLY A 33 -7.78 -7.80 -9.08
N LEU A 34 -7.02 -7.46 -10.13
CA LEU A 34 -5.60 -7.14 -10.01
C LEU A 34 -5.40 -5.84 -9.20
N TRP A 35 -6.17 -4.80 -9.54
CA TRP A 35 -6.06 -3.52 -8.83
C TRP A 35 -6.46 -3.62 -7.37
N THR A 36 -7.50 -4.41 -7.06
CA THR A 36 -7.93 -4.65 -5.67
C THR A 36 -6.78 -5.23 -4.86
N ARG A 37 -6.15 -6.31 -5.35
CA ARG A 37 -5.03 -6.97 -4.65
C ARG A 37 -3.83 -6.04 -4.47
N LEU A 38 -3.55 -5.20 -5.46
CA LEU A 38 -2.46 -4.22 -5.37
C LEU A 38 -2.75 -3.18 -4.30
N LYS A 39 -3.98 -2.67 -4.23
CA LYS A 39 -4.42 -1.74 -3.19
C LYS A 39 -4.31 -2.38 -1.82
N ASP A 40 -4.88 -3.58 -1.62
CA ASP A 40 -4.81 -4.29 -0.34
C ASP A 40 -3.35 -4.49 0.13
N SER A 41 -2.43 -4.77 -0.80
CA SER A 41 -1.01 -4.95 -0.47
C SER A 41 -0.34 -3.64 -0.02
N ILE A 42 -0.67 -2.53 -0.67
CA ILE A 42 -0.11 -1.21 -0.33
C ILE A 42 -0.71 -0.71 0.97
N ASP A 43 -2.03 -0.83 1.15
CA ASP A 43 -2.73 -0.44 2.36
C ASP A 43 -2.17 -1.22 3.57
N GLY A 44 -1.96 -2.53 3.43
CA GLY A 44 -1.30 -3.34 4.47
C GLY A 44 0.11 -2.86 4.83
N ILE A 45 0.94 -2.53 3.83
CA ILE A 45 2.29 -1.96 4.09
C ILE A 45 2.19 -0.64 4.86
N LEU A 46 1.25 0.24 4.50
CA LEU A 46 1.09 1.54 5.15
C LEU A 46 0.51 1.44 6.56
N GLU A 47 -0.34 0.44 6.81
CA GLU A 47 -0.86 0.09 8.12
C GLU A 47 0.24 -0.45 9.04
N ASP A 48 1.06 -1.37 8.54
CA ASP A 48 2.13 -2.02 9.30
C ASP A 48 3.37 -1.13 9.51
N THR A 49 3.58 -0.13 8.65
CA THR A 49 4.73 0.79 8.75
C THR A 49 4.42 1.97 9.67
N THR A 50 5.28 2.24 10.64
CA THR A 50 5.21 3.45 11.48
C THR A 50 6.18 4.55 11.00
N LEU A 51 6.02 5.78 11.50
CA LEU A 51 7.02 6.84 11.25
C LEU A 51 8.38 6.51 11.86
N TYR A 52 8.39 5.76 12.98
CA TYR A 52 9.61 5.32 13.62
C TYR A 52 10.41 4.38 12.70
N ASP A 53 9.72 3.48 12.00
CA ASP A 53 10.33 2.54 11.06
C ASP A 53 11.07 3.27 9.93
N LEU A 54 10.48 4.35 9.42
CA LEU A 54 11.09 5.19 8.38
C LEU A 54 12.34 5.94 8.87
N VAL A 55 12.32 6.45 10.10
CA VAL A 55 13.44 7.22 10.67
C VAL A 55 14.60 6.30 11.08
N THR A 56 14.28 5.09 11.53
CA THR A 56 15.27 4.15 12.06
C THR A 56 15.73 3.10 11.05
N GLY A 57 15.06 3.01 9.90
CA GLY A 57 15.30 1.95 8.92
C GLY A 57 14.84 0.57 9.40
N HIS A 58 14.04 0.51 10.47
CA HIS A 58 13.45 -0.74 10.94
C HIS A 58 12.42 -1.25 9.93
N GLN A 59 12.46 -2.53 9.57
CA GLN A 59 11.46 -3.15 8.71
C GLN A 59 10.50 -4.01 9.54
N PRO A 60 9.24 -3.61 9.71
CA PRO A 60 8.24 -4.47 10.34
C PRO A 60 7.89 -5.65 9.41
N GLY A 61 7.81 -6.86 9.97
CA GLY A 61 7.10 -7.98 9.33
C GLY A 61 7.82 -8.85 8.30
N ASN A 62 9.15 -8.95 8.26
CA ASN A 62 9.84 -9.98 7.46
C ASN A 62 10.91 -10.72 8.27
N GLY A 63 10.73 -12.03 8.46
CA GLY A 63 11.77 -12.93 8.94
C GLY A 63 12.92 -13.01 7.92
N GLN A 64 13.98 -12.28 8.22
CA GLN A 64 15.40 -12.39 7.82
C GLN A 64 15.79 -12.68 6.34
N ALA A 65 16.70 -11.86 5.83
CA ALA A 65 18.08 -12.34 5.64
C ALA A 65 19.07 -11.29 6.22
N PRO A 66 20.16 -11.70 6.91
CA PRO A 66 21.17 -10.78 7.41
C PRO A 66 22.22 -10.45 6.35
N ASP A 67 22.66 -9.18 6.40
CA ASP A 67 24.00 -8.60 6.20
C ASP A 67 24.87 -8.98 4.99
N VAL A 68 25.35 -7.97 4.25
CA VAL A 68 26.78 -7.69 4.04
C VAL A 68 26.99 -6.31 3.40
N SER A 69 27.65 -5.39 4.11
CA SER A 69 28.87 -4.69 3.67
C SER A 69 29.13 -3.43 4.51
N ASP A 70 29.78 -3.67 5.64
CA ASP A 70 30.66 -2.75 6.35
C ASP A 70 31.86 -2.36 5.47
N GLY A 71 32.38 -1.14 5.67
CA GLY A 71 33.62 -0.64 5.11
C GLY A 71 34.37 0.18 6.16
#